data_AF-A0A257QKB7-F1
#
_entry.id   AF-A0A257QKB7-F1
#
_cell.length_a   1.000
_cell.length_b   1.000
_cell.length_c   1.000
_cell.angle_alpha   90.00
_cell.angle_beta   90.00
_cell.angle_gamma   90.00
#
_symmetry.space_group_name_H-M   'P 1'
#
loop_
_entity.id
_entity.type
_entity.pdbx_description
1 polymer ?
#
loop_
_entity_poly.entity_id
_entity_poly.type
_entity_poly.pdbx_seq_one_letter_code
_entity_poly.pdbx_strand_id
1 'polypeptide(L)'
;DFAEGHYPAEFQTVEKLAAQYPHSFFISHHPLLGFSEWHKKLFPGNKVLQNALYQASSGRFFPSGIDVAFHGHVHLFEALDFQNGYPATFVTGNSGTALDEALPEVLPEQAAPYPGAIVRHFFSTHAYGFMTLEKKTKGWIVTERDKYGNPIWRCMLSGRHCMKP
;
A
#
# COMPACT_ATOMS: atom_id res chain seq x y z
N ASP A 1 16.83 -23.70 1.97
CA ASP A 1 16.39 -23.25 0.63
C ASP A 1 15.21 -22.31 0.69
N PHE A 2 15.48 -21.03 0.97
CA PHE A 2 14.52 -19.95 0.76
C PHE A 2 15.11 -18.99 -0.29
N ALA A 3 14.63 -19.13 -1.52
CA ALA A 3 14.19 -18.01 -2.38
C ALA A 3 15.16 -16.89 -2.80
N GLU A 4 16.47 -17.12 -3.00
CA GLU A 4 17.30 -16.07 -3.63
C GLU A 4 17.03 -15.88 -5.14
N GLY A 5 16.45 -16.88 -5.83
CA GLY A 5 16.19 -16.82 -7.28
C GLY A 5 14.75 -16.49 -7.72
N HIS A 6 13.75 -16.57 -6.84
CA HIS A 6 12.33 -16.48 -7.23
C HIS A 6 11.82 -15.04 -7.36
N TYR A 7 12.09 -14.20 -6.36
CA TYR A 7 11.59 -12.82 -6.35
C TYR A 7 12.03 -11.98 -7.55
N PRO A 8 13.30 -12.03 -8.01
CA PRO A 8 13.71 -11.24 -9.18
C PRO A 8 12.96 -11.63 -10.46
N ALA A 9 12.75 -12.92 -10.70
CA ALA A 9 12.02 -13.40 -11.89
C ALA A 9 10.52 -13.03 -11.84
N GLU A 10 9.91 -13.11 -10.66
CA GLU A 10 8.53 -12.66 -10.43
C GLU A 10 8.39 -11.16 -10.68
N PHE A 11 9.31 -10.33 -10.15
CA PHE A 11 9.26 -8.89 -10.37
C PHE A 11 9.58 -8.47 -11.80
N GLN A 12 10.44 -9.19 -12.52
CA GLN A 12 10.59 -9.01 -13.97
C GLN A 12 9.30 -9.31 -14.73
N THR A 13 8.53 -10.30 -14.27
CA THR A 13 7.21 -10.61 -14.85
C THR A 13 6.22 -9.48 -14.56
N VAL A 14 6.21 -8.95 -13.33
CA VAL A 14 5.40 -7.76 -12.98
C VAL A 14 5.76 -6.57 -13.87
N GLU A 15 7.04 -6.31 -14.12
CA GLU A 15 7.47 -5.23 -15.01
C GLU A 15 6.97 -5.42 -16.44
N LYS A 16 7.10 -6.63 -17.00
CA LYS A 16 6.59 -6.96 -18.34
C LYS A 16 5.08 -6.82 -18.46
N LEU A 17 4.32 -7.19 -17.42
CA LEU A 17 2.87 -7.07 -17.40
C LEU A 17 2.44 -5.60 -17.26
N ALA A 18 3.07 -4.86 -16.34
CA ALA A 18 2.78 -3.45 -16.12
C ALA A 18 3.15 -2.58 -17.34
N ALA A 19 4.08 -3.02 -18.20
CA ALA A 19 4.40 -2.34 -19.45
C ALA A 19 3.32 -2.47 -20.53
N GLN A 20 2.39 -3.44 -20.42
CA GLN A 20 1.34 -3.67 -21.42
C GLN A 20 0.14 -2.72 -21.27
N TYR A 21 -0.04 -2.14 -20.09
CA TYR A 21 -1.17 -1.27 -19.78
C TYR A 21 -0.71 0.00 -19.08
N PRO A 22 -1.27 1.18 -19.42
CA PRO A 22 -0.88 2.44 -18.79
C PRO A 22 -1.26 2.52 -17.31
N HIS A 23 -2.21 1.71 -16.86
CA HIS A 23 -2.78 1.73 -15.52
C HIS A 23 -3.02 0.30 -15.02
N SER A 24 -2.34 -0.08 -13.94
CA SER A 24 -2.42 -1.41 -13.33
C SER A 24 -2.44 -1.31 -11.81
N PHE A 25 -3.05 -2.32 -11.18
CA PHE A 25 -2.96 -2.54 -9.75
C PHE A 25 -1.86 -3.55 -9.45
N PHE A 26 -1.08 -3.28 -8.41
CA PHE A 26 -0.14 -4.21 -7.82
C PHE A 26 -0.73 -4.80 -6.54
N ILE A 27 -0.61 -6.10 -6.35
CA ILE A 27 -1.14 -6.79 -5.17
C ILE A 27 -0.06 -7.71 -4.63
N SER A 28 0.28 -7.57 -3.35
CA SER A 28 1.18 -8.49 -2.63
C SER A 28 0.77 -8.61 -1.18
N HIS A 29 0.97 -9.77 -0.55
CA HIS A 29 0.55 -9.96 0.85
C HIS A 29 1.26 -9.01 1.82
N HIS A 30 2.59 -8.95 1.78
CA HIS A 30 3.38 -8.07 2.64
C HIS A 30 3.45 -6.65 2.07
N PRO A 31 3.27 -5.60 2.90
CA PRO A 31 3.40 -4.22 2.49
C PRO A 31 4.81 -3.88 2.02
N LEU A 32 4.89 -3.35 0.80
CA LEU A 32 6.10 -2.71 0.30
C LEU A 32 6.18 -1.28 0.80
N LEU A 33 5.05 -0.57 0.81
CA LEU A 33 4.89 0.71 1.45
C LEU A 33 3.75 0.57 2.47
N GLY A 34 3.96 1.06 3.68
CA GLY A 34 3.06 0.91 4.81
C GLY A 34 3.85 0.96 6.11
N PHE A 35 3.15 0.92 7.23
CA PHE A 35 3.76 0.96 8.55
C PHE A 35 3.21 -0.15 9.44
N SER A 36 4.01 -0.56 10.42
CA SER A 36 3.53 -1.29 11.59
C SER A 36 4.01 -0.61 12.86
N GLU A 37 3.31 -0.86 13.96
CA GLU A 37 3.76 -0.43 15.29
C GLU A 37 4.09 -1.64 16.15
N TRP A 38 5.17 -1.51 16.91
CA TRP A 38 5.45 -2.40 18.04
C TRP A 38 6.09 -1.60 19.18
N HIS A 39 5.48 -1.63 20.37
CA HIS A 39 5.90 -0.87 21.54
C HIS A 39 6.08 0.62 21.26
N LYS A 40 5.09 1.27 20.61
CA LYS A 40 5.12 2.70 20.25
C LYS A 40 6.26 3.10 19.32
N LYS A 41 6.86 2.11 18.65
CA LYS A 41 7.88 2.34 17.63
C LYS A 41 7.28 1.98 16.27
N LEU A 42 7.38 2.93 15.36
CA LEU A 42 6.95 2.76 13.98
C LEU A 42 8.00 2.01 13.17
N PHE A 43 7.58 1.01 12.41
CA PHE A 43 8.41 0.24 11.49
C PHE A 43 7.91 0.44 10.06
N PRO A 44 8.81 0.66 9.09
CA PRO A 44 8.44 0.80 7.69
C PRO A 44 8.12 -0.55 7.03
N GLY A 45 7.75 -0.52 5.75
CA GLY A 45 7.46 -1.71 4.95
C GLY A 45 8.61 -2.73 4.86
N ASN A 46 8.32 -3.89 4.27
CA ASN A 46 9.24 -5.05 4.28
C ASN A 46 10.54 -4.78 3.51
N LYS A 47 11.62 -4.44 4.24
CA LYS A 47 12.93 -4.07 3.68
C LYS A 47 13.53 -5.12 2.74
N VAL A 48 13.30 -6.41 2.99
CA VAL A 48 13.84 -7.48 2.13
C VAL A 48 13.14 -7.47 0.78
N LEU A 49 11.81 -7.39 0.77
CA LEU A 49 11.04 -7.29 -0.47
C LEU A 49 11.32 -6.00 -1.21
N GLN A 50 11.43 -4.87 -0.49
CA GLN A 50 11.82 -3.58 -1.05
C GLN A 50 13.16 -3.66 -1.80
N ASN A 51 14.17 -4.31 -1.20
CA ASN A 51 15.47 -4.47 -1.84
C ASN A 51 15.40 -5.40 -3.05
N ALA A 52 14.70 -6.53 -2.95
CA ALA A 52 14.53 -7.47 -4.06
C ALA A 52 13.85 -6.80 -5.27
N LEU A 53 12.80 -6.00 -5.03
CA LEU A 53 12.11 -5.24 -6.07
C LEU A 53 13.04 -4.23 -6.72
N TYR A 54 13.74 -3.42 -5.91
CA TYR A 54 14.64 -2.39 -6.40
C TYR A 54 15.72 -2.95 -7.33
N GLN A 55 16.29 -4.12 -7.00
CA GLN A 55 17.26 -4.82 -7.85
C GLN A 55 16.62 -5.35 -9.15
N ALA A 56 15.40 -5.87 -9.08
CA ALA A 56 14.72 -6.47 -10.22
C ALA A 56 14.21 -5.45 -11.25
N SER A 57 13.70 -4.29 -10.80
CA SER A 57 13.11 -3.27 -11.69
C SER A 57 14.07 -2.15 -12.08
N SER A 58 15.34 -2.48 -12.30
CA SER A 58 16.37 -1.57 -12.84
C SER A 58 16.49 -0.26 -12.03
N GLY A 59 16.45 -0.35 -10.69
CA GLY A 59 16.55 0.78 -9.78
C GLY A 59 15.27 1.60 -9.60
N ARG A 60 14.14 1.17 -10.18
CA ARG A 60 12.82 1.71 -9.83
C ARG A 60 12.20 0.88 -8.72
N PHE A 61 11.41 1.51 -7.85
CA PHE A 61 10.71 0.81 -6.78
C PHE A 61 9.34 0.25 -7.20
N PHE A 62 8.69 0.84 -8.21
CA PHE A 62 7.54 0.25 -8.89
C PHE A 62 7.64 0.56 -10.39
N PRO A 63 7.22 -0.36 -11.28
CA PRO A 63 7.01 -0.05 -12.69
C PRO A 63 6.09 1.17 -12.92
N SER A 64 6.32 1.90 -14.02
CA SER A 64 5.55 3.12 -14.34
C SER A 64 4.06 2.88 -14.60
N GLY A 65 3.68 1.67 -15.04
CA GLY A 65 2.26 1.30 -15.24
C GLY A 65 1.50 0.97 -13.96
N ILE A 66 2.16 0.95 -12.79
CA ILE A 66 1.50 0.64 -11.51
C ILE A 66 1.03 1.93 -10.86
N ASP A 67 -0.27 2.06 -10.70
CA ASP A 67 -0.88 3.24 -10.09
C ASP A 67 -1.19 3.07 -8.61
N VAL A 68 -1.52 1.83 -8.22
CA VAL A 68 -2.01 1.51 -6.88
C VAL A 68 -1.42 0.20 -6.41
N ALA A 69 -1.06 0.15 -5.13
CA ALA A 69 -0.60 -1.06 -4.46
C ALA A 69 -1.57 -1.46 -3.35
N PHE A 70 -1.93 -2.74 -3.30
CA PHE A 70 -2.77 -3.33 -2.25
C PHE A 70 -1.99 -4.39 -1.49
N HIS A 71 -2.11 -4.34 -0.18
CA HIS A 71 -1.40 -5.22 0.75
C HIS A 71 -2.28 -5.70 1.89
N GLY A 72 -1.77 -6.65 2.68
CA GLY A 72 -2.33 -7.08 3.95
C GLY A 72 -1.22 -7.24 4.97
N HIS A 73 -1.16 -8.41 5.61
CA HIS A 73 -0.14 -8.80 6.59
C HIS A 73 -0.16 -8.01 7.91
N VAL A 74 -0.09 -6.68 7.87
CA VAL A 74 -0.33 -5.83 9.02
C VAL A 74 -1.83 -5.82 9.28
N HIS A 75 -2.25 -6.24 10.46
CA HIS A 75 -3.66 -6.42 10.82
C HIS A 75 -4.32 -5.08 11.18
N LEU A 76 -4.26 -4.14 10.25
CA LEU A 76 -4.84 -2.79 10.29
C LEU A 76 -5.36 -2.42 8.89
N PHE A 77 -6.11 -1.33 8.83
CA PHE A 77 -6.28 -0.60 7.58
C PHE A 77 -5.31 0.59 7.53
N GLU A 78 -4.64 0.78 6.40
CA GLU A 78 -3.87 1.98 6.07
C GLU A 78 -4.21 2.47 4.67
N ALA A 79 -4.24 3.78 4.49
CA ALA A 79 -4.29 4.45 3.20
C ALA A 79 -3.18 5.51 3.14
N LEU A 80 -2.27 5.35 2.18
CA LEU A 80 -1.12 6.22 1.95
C LEU A 80 -1.20 6.84 0.55
N ASP A 81 -1.15 8.16 0.48
CA ASP A 81 -0.93 8.93 -0.76
C ASP A 81 0.44 9.60 -0.69
N PHE A 82 1.13 9.74 -1.83
CA PHE A 82 2.52 10.21 -1.87
C PHE A 82 2.70 11.47 -2.71
N GLN A 83 3.67 12.31 -2.34
CA GLN A 83 3.98 13.54 -3.08
C GLN A 83 4.78 13.28 -4.36
N ASN A 84 5.64 12.27 -4.36
CA ASN A 84 6.70 12.10 -5.35
C ASN A 84 6.50 10.87 -6.25
N GLY A 85 5.25 10.61 -6.61
CA GLY A 85 4.89 9.67 -7.67
C GLY A 85 4.95 8.19 -7.28
N TYR A 86 5.08 7.82 -6.00
CA TYR A 86 4.80 6.46 -5.58
C TYR A 86 3.30 6.13 -5.76
N PRO A 87 2.94 4.86 -6.05
CA PRO A 87 1.55 4.43 -6.11
C PRO A 87 0.80 4.72 -4.82
N ALA A 88 -0.48 5.13 -4.91
CA ALA A 88 -1.36 5.11 -3.74
C ALA A 88 -1.33 3.70 -3.16
N THR A 89 -1.16 3.57 -1.85
CA THR A 89 -0.98 2.28 -1.20
C THR A 89 -2.04 2.06 -0.14
N PHE A 90 -2.64 0.88 -0.17
CA PHE A 90 -3.63 0.45 0.81
C PHE A 90 -3.16 -0.83 1.49
N VAL A 91 -3.16 -0.83 2.82
CA VAL A 91 -3.00 -2.04 3.62
C VAL A 91 -4.38 -2.40 4.15
N THR A 92 -4.89 -3.59 3.84
CA THR A 92 -6.26 -4.02 4.16
C THR A 92 -6.23 -5.34 4.94
N GLY A 93 -5.46 -5.38 6.03
CA GLY A 93 -5.27 -6.61 6.83
C GLY A 93 -6.22 -6.73 8.04
N ASN A 94 -7.12 -5.78 8.25
CA ASN A 94 -8.03 -5.69 9.40
C ASN A 94 -9.30 -6.56 9.30
N SER A 95 -9.26 -7.71 8.62
CA SER A 95 -10.50 -8.44 8.26
C SER A 95 -10.97 -9.51 9.25
N GLY A 96 -10.17 -9.94 10.25
CA GLY A 96 -10.66 -10.92 11.23
C GLY A 96 -9.68 -11.62 12.16
N THR A 97 -8.38 -11.36 12.07
CA THR A 97 -7.35 -11.86 13.01
C THR A 97 -7.09 -10.85 14.14
N ALA A 98 -6.29 -11.19 15.15
CA ALA A 98 -5.95 -10.22 16.21
C ALA A 98 -5.30 -8.98 15.57
N LEU A 99 -5.90 -7.80 15.83
CA LEU A 99 -5.40 -6.54 15.28
C LEU A 99 -4.04 -6.19 15.87
N ASP A 100 -3.19 -5.55 15.07
CA ASP A 100 -1.91 -5.04 15.53
C ASP A 100 -2.09 -3.78 16.39
N GLU A 101 -0.99 -3.30 17.00
CA GLU A 101 -0.98 -2.03 17.72
C GLU A 101 -1.42 -0.88 16.79
N ALA A 102 -2.27 0.01 17.30
CA ALA A 102 -2.79 1.12 16.52
C ALA A 102 -1.67 2.09 16.13
N LEU A 103 -1.60 2.45 14.85
CA LEU A 103 -0.67 3.48 14.37
C LEU A 103 -1.08 4.88 14.90
N PRO A 104 -0.12 5.82 15.03
CA PRO A 104 -0.44 7.18 15.43
C PRO A 104 -1.33 7.86 14.39
N GLU A 105 -2.30 8.66 14.86
CA GLU A 105 -3.19 9.43 13.99
C GLU A 105 -2.42 10.38 13.06
N VAL A 106 -1.33 10.94 13.58
CA VAL A 106 -0.40 11.80 12.84
C VAL A 106 0.97 11.14 12.80
N LEU A 107 1.46 10.88 11.60
CA LEU A 107 2.81 10.34 11.42
C LEU A 107 3.87 11.34 11.92
N PRO A 108 4.94 10.87 12.57
CA PRO A 108 6.11 11.70 12.85
C PRO A 108 6.67 12.34 11.57
N GLU A 109 7.23 13.55 11.68
CA GLU A 109 7.72 14.32 10.52
C GLU A 109 8.71 13.56 9.62
N GLN A 110 9.54 12.69 10.22
CA GLN A 110 10.53 11.88 9.47
C GLN A 110 10.02 10.48 9.10
N ALA A 111 8.76 10.15 9.37
CA ALA A 111 8.22 8.83 9.07
C ALA A 111 8.08 8.66 7.56
N ALA A 112 8.79 7.66 7.03
CA ALA A 112 8.70 7.26 5.64
C ALA A 112 8.62 5.73 5.56
N PRO A 113 7.70 5.17 4.76
CA PRO A 113 7.60 3.71 4.61
C PRO A 113 8.76 3.14 3.77
N TYR A 114 9.51 4.01 3.09
CA TYR A 114 10.73 3.71 2.35
C TYR A 114 11.55 5.01 2.21
N PRO A 115 12.90 4.97 2.19
CA PRO A 115 13.72 6.17 1.95
C PRO A 115 13.30 6.93 0.69
N GLY A 116 12.92 8.19 0.86
CA GLY A 116 12.45 9.04 -0.23
C GLY A 116 10.96 8.90 -0.54
N ALA A 117 10.19 7.97 0.02
CA ALA A 117 8.73 7.96 -0.13
C ALA A 117 8.09 9.03 0.77
N ILE A 118 7.72 10.17 0.19
CA ILE A 118 7.18 11.32 0.93
C ILE A 118 5.67 11.18 1.03
N VAL A 119 5.16 10.84 2.21
CA VAL A 119 3.72 10.70 2.47
C VAL A 119 3.06 12.08 2.42
N ARG A 120 2.04 12.22 1.56
CA ARG A 120 1.19 13.41 1.46
C ARG A 120 -0.02 13.31 2.39
N HIS A 121 -0.70 12.17 2.33
CA HIS A 121 -1.85 11.88 3.16
C HIS A 121 -1.71 10.48 3.74
N PHE A 122 -2.11 10.36 5.00
CA PHE A 122 -2.12 9.12 5.75
C PHE A 122 -3.45 9.00 6.47
N PHE A 123 -4.02 7.81 6.45
CA PHE A 123 -5.10 7.41 7.33
C PHE A 123 -4.85 5.98 7.76
N SER A 124 -5.15 5.65 9.01
CA SER A 124 -5.17 4.27 9.46
C SER A 124 -6.31 4.04 10.45
N THR A 125 -6.71 2.78 10.60
CA THR A 125 -7.61 2.37 11.67
C THR A 125 -7.28 0.99 12.22
N HIS A 126 -7.39 0.89 13.55
CA HIS A 126 -7.31 -0.35 14.33
C HIS A 126 -8.73 -0.94 14.53
N ALA A 127 -9.63 -0.77 13.57
CA ALA A 127 -10.96 -1.37 13.61
C ALA A 127 -11.05 -2.54 12.63
N TYR A 128 -11.79 -3.59 13.01
CA TYR A 128 -12.18 -4.63 12.07
C TYR A 128 -13.02 -4.08 10.92
N GLY A 129 -12.69 -4.47 9.70
CA GLY A 129 -13.28 -3.88 8.51
C GLY A 129 -12.87 -4.54 7.21
N PHE A 130 -13.27 -3.90 6.13
CA PHE A 130 -12.91 -4.28 4.77
C PHE A 130 -13.01 -3.06 3.84
N MET A 131 -12.14 -3.05 2.83
CA MET A 131 -12.13 -2.03 1.81
C MET A 131 -12.97 -2.44 0.60
N THR A 132 -13.77 -1.52 0.08
CA THR A 132 -14.46 -1.65 -1.21
C THR A 132 -13.88 -0.69 -2.24
N LEU A 133 -13.79 -1.16 -3.50
CA LEU A 133 -13.38 -0.38 -4.65
C LEU A 133 -14.51 -0.33 -5.69
N GLU A 134 -15.10 0.84 -5.90
CA GLU A 134 -16.26 1.01 -6.78
C GLU A 134 -15.88 1.81 -8.03
N LYS A 135 -16.04 1.22 -9.22
CA LYS A 135 -15.68 1.91 -10.48
C LYS A 135 -16.56 3.15 -10.69
N LYS A 136 -15.94 4.25 -11.12
CA LYS A 136 -16.63 5.44 -11.64
C LYS A 136 -16.24 5.71 -13.09
N THR A 137 -16.85 6.72 -13.71
CA THR A 137 -16.54 7.13 -15.09
C THR A 137 -15.06 7.49 -15.26
N LYS A 138 -14.46 8.12 -14.24
CA LYS A 138 -13.02 8.31 -14.08
C LYS A 138 -12.61 7.79 -12.70
N GLY A 139 -11.58 6.95 -12.66
CA GLY A 139 -11.07 6.42 -11.41
C GLY A 139 -12.02 5.46 -10.69
N TRP A 140 -11.90 5.44 -9.36
CA TRP A 140 -12.60 4.55 -8.46
C TRP A 140 -12.91 5.28 -7.16
N ILE A 141 -14.02 4.93 -6.52
CA ILE A 141 -14.24 5.28 -5.12
C ILE A 141 -13.68 4.16 -4.25
N VAL A 142 -12.74 4.52 -3.38
CA VAL A 142 -12.24 3.65 -2.32
C VAL A 142 -13.02 3.97 -1.06
N THR A 143 -13.52 2.95 -0.37
CA THR A 143 -14.18 3.13 0.93
C THR A 143 -13.72 2.04 1.88
N GLU A 144 -13.14 2.44 3.00
CA GLU A 144 -12.94 1.54 4.15
C GLU A 144 -14.24 1.44 4.92
N ARG A 145 -14.66 0.23 5.26
CA ARG A 145 -15.91 -0.06 5.94
C ARG A 145 -15.66 -0.82 7.22
N ASP A 146 -16.45 -0.53 8.24
CA ASP A 146 -16.47 -1.35 9.45
C ASP A 146 -17.03 -2.76 9.17
N LYS A 147 -16.94 -3.65 10.15
CA LYS A 147 -17.49 -5.01 10.07
C LYS A 147 -19.01 -5.08 9.81
N TYR A 148 -19.74 -3.99 9.95
CA TYR A 148 -21.18 -3.89 9.64
C TYR A 148 -21.44 -3.28 8.25
N GLY A 149 -20.39 -2.86 7.54
CA GLY A 149 -20.47 -2.23 6.22
C GLY A 149 -20.62 -0.71 6.24
N ASN A 150 -20.58 -0.06 7.41
CA ASN A 150 -20.64 1.41 7.49
C ASN A 150 -19.32 2.03 7.04
N PRO A 151 -19.35 3.15 6.29
CA PRO A 151 -18.13 3.80 5.84
C PRO A 151 -17.38 4.44 7.01
N ILE A 152 -16.09 4.12 7.15
CA ILE A 152 -15.16 4.73 8.11
C ILE A 152 -14.34 5.82 7.42
N TRP A 153 -13.89 5.54 6.20
CA TRP A 153 -13.04 6.44 5.44
C TRP A 153 -13.28 6.28 3.94
N ARG A 154 -13.04 7.34 3.16
CA ARG A 154 -13.35 7.37 1.72
C ARG A 154 -12.43 8.29 0.95
N CYS A 155 -12.08 7.89 -0.28
CA CYS A 155 -11.40 8.75 -1.25
C CYS A 155 -11.87 8.49 -2.69
N MET A 156 -11.59 9.45 -3.57
CA MET A 156 -11.57 9.28 -5.02
C MET A 156 -10.14 8.92 -5.45
N LEU A 157 -9.98 7.70 -5.95
CA LEU A 157 -8.74 7.18 -6.51
C LEU A 157 -8.69 7.46 -8.01
N SER A 158 -7.66 8.19 -8.45
CA SER A 158 -7.40 8.50 -9.86
C SER A 158 -5.90 8.50 -10.14
N GLY A 159 -5.45 7.61 -11.03
CA GLY A 159 -4.03 7.34 -11.21
C GLY A 159 -3.39 6.94 -9.88
N ARG A 160 -2.27 7.59 -9.54
CA ARG A 160 -1.50 7.32 -8.31
C ARG A 160 -2.01 8.02 -7.06
N HIS A 161 -3.13 8.74 -7.15
CA HIS A 161 -3.61 9.59 -6.06
C HIS A 161 -4.98 9.21 -5.56
N CYS A 162 -5.12 9.30 -4.25
CA CYS A 162 -6.34 9.04 -3.52
C CYS A 162 -6.67 10.29 -2.70
N MET A 163 -7.58 11.09 -3.23
CA MET A 163 -7.94 12.39 -2.68
C MET A 163 -9.30 12.32 -2.01
N LYS A 164 -9.53 13.15 -0.99
CA LYS A 164 -10.86 13.28 -0.39
C LYS A 164 -11.89 13.55 -1.51
N PRO A 165 -13.04 12.84 -1.53
CA PRO A 165 -14.00 12.93 -2.63
C PRO A 165 -14.58 14.34 -2.80
#